data_AF-A0A4R5FRM8-F1
#
_entry.id   AF-A0A4R5FRM8-F1
#
_cell.length_a   1.000
_cell.length_b   1.000
_cell.length_c   1.000
_cell.angle_alpha   90.00
_cell.angle_beta   90.00
_cell.angle_gamma   90.00
#
_symmetry.space_group_name_H-M   'P 1'
#
loop_
_entity.id
_entity.type
_entity.pdbx_description
1 polymer ?
#
loop_
_entity_poly.entity_id
_entity_poly.type
_entity_poly.pdbx_seq_one_letter_code
_entity_poly.pdbx_strand_id
1 'polypeptide(L)'
;MIACPHRKVFQGRGPHHLPAANGPGLNSGHYAVLGLVGSTGLIQPPDGVLHAVLDAIEHLRTRGRAGKEIKGHRDGYATDCPGDPLYAWVRRGAPRPGDTPAPPPTQPPSAPEFPGRLLRYPPVTRGDDVRMWQAQMRERGWDLDVDGAYGPESRDVCRSFQRVQGIDDDGIVGPVTWRLTWEAPTS
;
A
#
# COMPACT_ATOMS: atom_id res chain seq x y z
N MET A 1 -21.12 14.80 9.59
CA MET A 1 -21.01 13.33 9.64
C MET A 1 -19.99 12.96 10.71
N ILE A 2 -20.02 11.74 11.22
CA ILE A 2 -19.11 11.24 12.24
C ILE A 2 -18.39 10.00 11.69
N ALA A 3 -17.06 10.02 11.69
CA ALA A 3 -16.19 8.97 11.17
C ALA A 3 -15.54 8.22 12.32
N CYS A 4 -15.76 6.90 12.39
CA CYS A 4 -15.19 6.05 13.44
C CYS A 4 -13.97 5.24 12.95
N PRO A 5 -13.14 4.73 13.88
CA PRO A 5 -11.96 3.92 13.53
C PRO A 5 -12.26 2.64 12.73
N HIS A 6 -13.49 2.15 12.77
CA HIS A 6 -13.91 0.92 12.09
C HIS A 6 -14.41 1.14 10.66
N ARG A 7 -14.00 2.25 10.01
CA ARG A 7 -14.40 2.63 8.65
C ARG A 7 -15.93 2.79 8.47
N LYS A 8 -16.62 3.21 9.53
CA LYS A 8 -18.06 3.52 9.46
C LYS A 8 -18.27 5.03 9.56
N VAL A 9 -19.24 5.51 8.78
CA VAL A 9 -19.69 6.90 8.80
C VAL A 9 -21.13 6.95 9.31
N PHE A 10 -21.36 7.73 10.36
CA PHE A 10 -22.68 8.03 10.87
C PHE A 10 -23.12 9.40 10.36
N GLN A 11 -24.28 9.45 9.72
CA GLN A 11 -24.85 10.69 9.23
C GLN A 11 -25.63 11.39 10.35
N GLY A 12 -25.30 12.66 10.60
CA GLY A 12 -26.11 13.55 11.42
C GLY A 12 -27.21 14.20 10.57
N ARG A 13 -27.29 15.53 10.57
CA ARG A 13 -28.25 16.29 9.74
C ARG A 13 -28.15 15.99 8.24
N GLY A 14 -26.96 15.66 7.75
CA GLY A 14 -26.74 15.23 6.37
C GLY A 14 -26.58 16.37 5.35
N PRO A 15 -26.44 16.03 4.06
CA PRO A 15 -26.33 16.99 2.97
C PRO A 15 -27.52 17.97 2.92
N HIS A 16 -27.29 19.18 2.39
CA HIS A 16 -28.28 20.25 2.21
C HIS A 16 -28.94 20.80 3.49
N HIS A 17 -28.46 20.39 4.66
CA HIS A 17 -28.91 20.92 5.94
C HIS A 17 -27.79 21.70 6.61
N LEU A 18 -28.14 22.85 7.21
CA LEU A 18 -27.20 23.65 7.99
C LEU A 18 -26.67 22.83 9.18
N PRO A 19 -25.34 22.57 9.27
CA PRO A 19 -24.75 21.97 10.45
C PRO A 19 -24.84 22.94 11.64
N ALA A 20 -24.69 22.41 12.85
CA ALA A 20 -24.58 23.21 14.08
C ALA A 20 -23.24 22.96 14.79
N ALA A 21 -22.28 22.36 14.10
CA ALA A 21 -21.05 21.81 14.69
C ALA A 21 -19.82 22.70 14.47
N ASN A 22 -19.84 23.64 13.52
CA ASN A 22 -18.66 24.45 13.17
C ASN A 22 -18.59 25.76 13.96
N GLY A 23 -19.67 26.16 14.64
CA GLY A 23 -19.77 27.46 15.32
C GLY A 23 -20.35 28.59 14.44
N PRO A 24 -20.55 29.78 15.02
CA PRO A 24 -21.19 30.93 14.35
C PRO A 24 -20.47 31.32 13.05
N GLY A 25 -21.22 31.58 11.97
CA GLY A 25 -20.68 32.02 10.67
C GLY A 25 -20.09 30.91 9.78
N LEU A 26 -19.57 29.82 10.37
CA LEU A 26 -18.96 28.72 9.60
C LEU A 26 -19.98 27.68 9.11
N ASN A 27 -21.10 27.54 9.81
CA ASN A 27 -22.15 26.58 9.46
C ASN A 27 -22.81 26.85 8.10
N SER A 28 -22.82 28.11 7.63
CA SER A 28 -23.37 28.47 6.32
C SER A 28 -22.43 28.19 5.15
N GLY A 29 -21.13 28.06 5.41
CA GLY A 29 -20.11 27.86 4.36
C GLY A 29 -19.59 26.43 4.23
N HIS A 30 -19.71 25.61 5.28
CA HIS A 30 -19.07 24.30 5.33
C HIS A 30 -19.97 23.24 5.95
N TYR A 31 -19.92 22.02 5.39
CA TYR A 31 -20.33 20.82 6.11
C TYR A 31 -19.32 20.48 7.22
N ALA A 32 -19.77 19.71 8.23
CA ALA A 32 -18.92 19.25 9.32
C ALA A 32 -18.68 17.74 9.24
N VAL A 33 -17.44 17.29 9.39
CA VAL A 33 -17.06 15.87 9.57
C VAL A 33 -16.24 15.75 10.85
N LEU A 34 -16.73 14.96 11.81
CA LEU A 34 -16.05 14.66 13.07
C LEU A 34 -15.28 13.34 12.93
N GLY A 35 -13.96 13.37 13.09
CA GLY A 35 -13.17 12.15 13.26
C GLY A 35 -13.10 11.76 14.74
N LEU A 36 -13.46 10.52 15.08
CA LEU A 36 -13.41 10.01 16.46
C LEU A 36 -11.97 9.66 16.85
N VAL A 37 -11.21 10.69 17.20
CA VAL A 37 -9.85 10.63 17.73
C VAL A 37 -9.87 11.22 19.15
N GLY A 38 -9.15 10.60 20.09
CA GLY A 38 -9.15 11.01 21.49
C GLY A 38 -7.94 11.88 21.86
N SER A 39 -8.00 12.54 23.02
CA SER A 39 -6.85 13.21 23.65
C SER A 39 -6.02 12.27 24.53
N THR A 40 -6.53 11.07 24.80
CA THR A 40 -5.84 9.94 25.45
C THR A 40 -6.17 8.63 24.73
N GLY A 41 -5.25 7.66 24.72
CA GLY A 41 -5.42 6.42 23.97
C GLY A 41 -5.20 6.59 22.47
N LEU A 42 -6.27 6.65 21.67
CA LEU A 42 -6.23 6.78 20.20
C LEU A 42 -5.95 8.24 19.79
N ILE A 43 -4.75 8.73 20.07
CA ILE A 43 -4.32 10.10 19.80
C ILE A 43 -3.89 10.28 18.34
N GLN A 44 -3.30 9.23 17.75
CA GLN A 44 -3.01 9.19 16.31
C GLN A 44 -4.25 8.69 15.56
N PRO A 45 -4.75 9.40 14.53
CA PRO A 45 -5.88 8.95 13.76
C PRO A 45 -5.48 7.65 13.02
N PRO A 46 -6.11 6.51 13.30
CA PRO A 46 -5.83 5.29 12.56
C PRO A 46 -6.40 5.43 11.14
N ASP A 47 -5.86 4.65 10.21
CA ASP A 47 -6.28 4.68 8.80
C ASP A 47 -7.79 4.55 8.63
N GLY A 48 -8.43 3.73 9.47
CA GLY A 48 -9.88 3.55 9.43
C GLY A 48 -10.68 4.84 9.69
N VAL A 49 -10.20 5.73 10.57
CA VAL A 49 -10.81 7.07 10.76
C VAL A 49 -10.60 7.91 9.51
N LEU A 50 -9.38 7.94 8.97
CA LEU A 50 -9.03 8.78 7.84
C LEU A 50 -9.79 8.38 6.57
N HIS A 51 -9.92 7.07 6.29
CA HIS A 51 -10.79 6.56 5.23
C HIS A 51 -12.25 6.98 5.43
N ALA A 52 -12.79 6.80 6.63
CA ALA A 52 -14.17 7.20 6.92
C ALA A 52 -14.39 8.72 6.79
N VAL A 53 -13.42 9.55 7.16
CA VAL A 53 -13.48 11.01 6.95
C VAL A 53 -13.52 11.33 5.46
N LEU A 54 -12.69 10.69 4.65
CA LEU A 54 -12.65 10.93 3.21
C LEU A 54 -13.88 10.41 2.48
N ASP A 55 -14.43 9.27 2.88
CA ASP A 55 -15.67 8.74 2.32
C ASP A 55 -16.86 9.65 2.68
N ALA A 56 -16.86 10.22 3.89
CA ALA A 56 -17.82 11.26 4.27
C ALA A 56 -17.69 12.52 3.40
N ILE A 57 -16.46 12.98 3.13
CA ILE A 57 -16.19 14.14 2.25
C ILE A 57 -16.67 13.84 0.83
N GLU A 58 -16.38 12.65 0.30
CA GLU A 58 -16.80 12.25 -1.04
C GLU A 58 -18.32 12.15 -1.15
N HIS A 59 -18.98 11.59 -0.13
CA HIS A 59 -20.44 11.61 -0.05
C HIS A 59 -20.99 13.05 -0.05
N LEU A 60 -20.38 13.97 0.71
CA LEU A 60 -20.79 15.37 0.74
C LEU A 60 -20.53 16.09 -0.60
N ARG A 61 -19.49 15.74 -1.33
CA ARG A 61 -19.23 16.27 -2.69
C ARG A 61 -20.27 15.78 -3.67
N THR A 62 -20.46 14.46 -3.74
CA THR A 62 -21.38 13.81 -4.69
C THR A 62 -22.85 14.12 -4.40
N ARG A 63 -23.26 14.07 -3.14
CA ARG A 63 -24.67 14.19 -2.73
C ARG A 63 -25.02 15.57 -2.18
N GLY A 64 -24.04 16.32 -1.67
CA GLY A 64 -24.25 17.63 -1.05
C GLY A 64 -23.65 18.81 -1.80
N ARG A 65 -23.00 18.58 -2.95
CA ARG A 65 -22.30 19.59 -3.76
C ARG A 65 -21.23 20.34 -3.00
N ALA A 66 -20.57 19.69 -2.03
CA ALA A 66 -19.43 20.28 -1.34
C ALA A 66 -18.28 20.59 -2.31
N GLY A 67 -17.53 21.66 -2.01
CA GLY A 67 -16.35 22.04 -2.79
C GLY A 67 -15.12 21.15 -2.54
N LYS A 68 -13.98 21.54 -3.11
CA LYS A 68 -12.71 20.84 -2.94
C LYS A 68 -12.00 21.16 -1.62
N GLU A 69 -12.33 22.29 -1.01
CA GLU A 69 -11.70 22.78 0.21
C GLU A 69 -11.94 21.84 1.40
N ILE A 70 -10.86 21.55 2.13
CA ILE A 70 -10.87 20.81 3.39
C ILE A 70 -10.06 21.64 4.38
N LYS A 71 -10.67 21.96 5.54
CA LYS A 71 -10.07 22.75 6.60
C LYS A 71 -10.21 22.06 7.96
N GLY A 72 -9.28 22.36 8.86
CA GLY A 72 -9.45 22.08 10.28
C GLY A 72 -10.42 23.07 10.91
N HIS A 73 -11.10 22.69 11.98
CA HIS A 73 -11.99 23.60 12.70
C HIS A 73 -11.25 24.85 13.19
N ARG A 74 -9.99 24.68 13.62
CA ARG A 74 -9.09 25.77 14.01
C ARG A 74 -8.76 26.81 12.92
N ASP A 75 -9.01 26.52 11.65
CA ASP A 75 -8.76 27.48 10.55
C ASP A 75 -9.84 28.57 10.48
N GLY A 76 -11.02 28.33 11.04
CA GLY A 76 -12.14 29.28 11.03
C GLY A 76 -12.60 29.73 12.41
N TYR A 77 -12.12 29.08 13.48
CA TYR A 77 -12.56 29.34 14.85
C TYR A 77 -11.40 29.08 15.82
N ALA A 78 -11.28 29.86 16.90
CA ALA A 78 -10.27 29.61 17.92
C ALA A 78 -10.62 28.36 18.74
N THR A 79 -10.02 27.22 18.40
CA THR A 79 -10.25 25.92 19.05
C THR A 79 -9.04 25.00 18.87
N ASP A 80 -8.87 24.03 19.79
CA ASP A 80 -7.88 22.98 19.64
C ASP A 80 -8.30 21.92 18.61
N CYS A 81 -9.58 21.84 18.24
CA CYS A 81 -10.06 20.89 17.23
C CYS A 81 -9.47 21.21 15.84
N PRO A 82 -9.02 20.21 15.06
CA PRO A 82 -9.25 18.77 15.23
C PRO A 82 -8.17 18.01 16.02
N GLY A 83 -7.32 18.71 16.78
CA GLY A 83 -6.09 18.17 17.37
C GLY A 83 -4.93 18.16 16.38
N ASP A 84 -3.70 18.20 16.89
CA ASP A 84 -2.51 18.39 16.05
C ASP A 84 -2.30 17.28 15.00
N PRO A 85 -2.48 15.98 15.30
CA PRO A 85 -2.26 14.92 14.31
C PRO A 85 -3.21 14.98 13.11
N LEU A 86 -4.51 15.16 13.37
CA LEU A 86 -5.52 15.22 12.30
C LEU A 86 -5.42 16.54 11.53
N TYR A 87 -5.06 17.63 12.22
CA TYR A 87 -4.80 18.92 11.58
C TYR A 87 -3.58 18.87 10.65
N ALA A 88 -2.47 18.26 11.10
CA ALA A 88 -1.28 18.06 10.28
C ALA A 88 -1.59 17.24 9.01
N TRP A 89 -2.45 16.23 9.11
CA TRP A 89 -2.93 15.46 7.96
C TRP A 89 -3.76 16.30 6.98
N VAL A 90 -4.70 17.12 7.46
CA VAL A 90 -5.46 18.06 6.62
C VAL A 90 -4.53 19.04 5.91
N ARG A 91 -3.54 19.61 6.60
CA ARG A 91 -2.54 20.54 6.03
C ARG A 91 -1.69 19.92 4.93
N ARG A 92 -1.52 18.60 4.90
CA ARG A 92 -0.86 17.86 3.81
C ARG A 92 -1.79 17.56 2.63
N GLY A 93 -3.01 18.11 2.62
CA GLY A 93 -4.01 17.87 1.56
C GLY A 93 -4.91 16.68 1.84
N ALA A 94 -4.98 16.21 3.10
CA ALA A 94 -5.77 15.05 3.51
C ALA A 94 -5.53 13.80 2.62
N PRO A 95 -4.26 13.36 2.43
CA PRO A 95 -3.95 12.20 1.60
C PRO A 95 -4.65 10.98 2.18
N ARG A 96 -5.43 10.24 1.39
CA ARG A 96 -6.02 8.99 1.88
C ARG A 96 -4.88 8.06 2.28
N PRO A 97 -4.93 7.44 3.46
CA PRO A 97 -3.97 6.39 3.79
C PRO A 97 -4.10 5.28 2.76
N GLY A 98 -2.99 4.88 2.17
CA GLY A 98 -2.99 4.01 1.00
C GLY A 98 -3.11 4.72 -0.36
N ASP A 99 -3.39 6.04 -0.42
CA ASP A 99 -3.26 6.92 -1.62
C ASP A 99 -1.94 7.72 -1.61
N THR A 100 -0.88 7.20 -1.00
CA THR A 100 0.38 7.19 -1.77
C THR A 100 0.00 6.60 -3.13
N PRO A 101 0.49 7.04 -4.32
CA PRO A 101 0.48 6.11 -5.43
C PRO A 101 0.99 4.81 -4.83
N ALA A 102 0.20 3.72 -4.92
CA ALA A 102 0.76 2.44 -4.56
C ALA A 102 2.13 2.41 -5.27
N PRO A 103 3.25 1.97 -4.65
CA PRO A 103 4.23 1.34 -5.51
C PRO A 103 3.39 0.39 -6.37
N PRO A 104 3.43 0.52 -7.70
CA PRO A 104 2.44 -0.05 -8.62
C PRO A 104 2.10 -1.45 -8.13
N PRO A 105 0.79 -1.77 -8.06
CA PRO A 105 0.19 -2.71 -7.10
C PRO A 105 1.18 -3.78 -6.72
N THR A 106 1.85 -3.68 -5.54
CA THR A 106 3.14 -4.36 -5.25
C THR A 106 3.54 -5.26 -6.39
N GLN A 107 4.31 -4.73 -7.34
CA GLN A 107 5.04 -5.59 -8.25
C GLN A 107 5.53 -6.75 -7.36
N PRO A 108 5.12 -8.00 -7.62
CA PRO A 108 5.61 -9.14 -6.87
C PRO A 108 7.12 -8.94 -6.75
N PRO A 109 7.69 -9.09 -5.53
CA PRO A 109 8.89 -8.38 -5.08
C PRO A 109 9.79 -8.07 -6.27
N SER A 110 9.86 -6.81 -6.70
CA SER A 110 10.57 -6.48 -7.94
C SER A 110 11.94 -7.15 -7.88
N ALA A 111 12.23 -8.01 -8.86
CA ALA A 111 13.39 -8.87 -8.75
C ALA A 111 14.63 -8.02 -8.45
N PRO A 112 15.55 -8.48 -7.57
CA PRO A 112 16.83 -7.82 -7.41
C PRO A 112 17.49 -7.67 -8.78
N GLU A 113 18.35 -6.67 -8.93
CA GLU A 113 19.06 -6.45 -10.20
C GLU A 113 19.74 -7.75 -10.65
N PHE A 114 19.58 -8.07 -11.94
CA PHE A 114 20.22 -9.25 -12.50
C PHE A 114 21.75 -9.13 -12.29
N PRO A 115 22.45 -10.16 -11.76
CA PRO A 115 23.87 -10.11 -11.41
C PRO A 115 24.85 -9.85 -12.56
N GLY A 116 24.37 -9.63 -13.78
CA GLY A 116 25.18 -9.39 -14.98
C GLY A 116 25.82 -10.65 -15.56
N ARG A 117 25.49 -11.85 -15.06
CA ARG A 117 26.01 -13.13 -15.58
C ARG A 117 25.00 -14.26 -15.49
N LEU A 118 25.10 -15.21 -16.42
CA LEU A 118 24.24 -16.39 -16.47
C LEU A 118 24.61 -17.39 -15.38
N LEU A 119 23.62 -17.92 -14.65
CA LEU A 119 23.83 -19.09 -13.80
C LEU A 119 23.53 -20.34 -14.62
N ARG A 120 24.55 -21.17 -14.84
CA ARG A 120 24.46 -22.34 -15.71
C ARG A 120 25.30 -23.49 -15.19
N TYR A 121 25.01 -24.67 -15.74
CA TYR A 121 25.80 -25.88 -15.60
C TYR A 121 25.71 -26.67 -16.92
N PRO A 122 26.84 -27.12 -17.53
CA PRO A 122 28.25 -26.90 -17.12
C PRO A 122 28.88 -25.60 -17.69
N PRO A 123 29.98 -25.09 -17.09
CA PRO A 123 30.57 -25.50 -15.81
C PRO A 123 29.70 -25.03 -14.63
N VAL A 124 29.96 -25.54 -13.42
CA VAL A 124 29.27 -25.08 -12.20
C VAL A 124 29.52 -23.59 -11.99
N THR A 125 28.45 -22.81 -11.88
CA THR A 125 28.53 -21.38 -11.49
C THR A 125 28.48 -21.28 -9.97
N ARG A 126 29.36 -20.49 -9.35
CA ARG A 126 29.37 -20.29 -7.89
C ARG A 126 29.34 -18.82 -7.51
N GLY A 127 28.64 -18.47 -6.43
CA GLY A 127 28.59 -17.09 -5.92
C GLY A 127 27.39 -16.78 -5.02
N ASP A 128 27.34 -15.55 -4.51
CA ASP A 128 26.23 -15.04 -3.71
C ASP A 128 24.94 -14.88 -4.51
N ASP A 129 25.06 -14.58 -5.80
CA ASP A 129 23.94 -14.57 -6.75
C ASP A 129 23.28 -15.95 -6.90
N VAL A 130 24.08 -17.02 -6.90
CA VAL A 130 23.57 -18.39 -6.91
C VAL A 130 22.83 -18.69 -5.61
N ARG A 131 23.41 -18.33 -4.44
CA ARG A 131 22.73 -18.49 -3.14
C ARG A 131 21.41 -17.73 -3.11
N MET A 132 21.39 -16.51 -3.64
CA MET A 132 20.21 -15.66 -3.69
C MET A 132 19.09 -16.32 -4.53
N TRP A 133 19.42 -16.80 -5.72
CA TRP A 133 18.45 -17.51 -6.55
C TRP A 133 17.96 -18.80 -5.88
N GLN A 134 18.86 -19.62 -5.33
CA GLN A 134 18.50 -20.86 -4.63
C GLN A 134 17.58 -20.59 -3.43
N ALA A 135 17.88 -19.56 -2.65
CA ALA A 135 17.08 -19.17 -1.50
C ALA A 135 15.67 -18.76 -1.92
N GLN A 136 15.54 -17.99 -3.01
CA GLN A 136 14.25 -17.59 -3.54
C GLN A 136 13.45 -18.78 -4.07
N MET A 137 14.10 -19.73 -4.75
CA MET A 137 13.45 -20.95 -5.22
C MET A 137 12.92 -21.78 -4.04
N ARG A 138 13.69 -21.90 -2.96
CA ARG A 138 13.26 -22.58 -1.73
C ARG A 138 12.09 -21.87 -1.06
N GLU A 139 12.12 -20.54 -0.96
CA GLU A 139 11.00 -19.75 -0.42
C GLU A 139 9.71 -19.97 -1.23
N ARG A 140 9.84 -20.18 -2.54
CA ARG A 140 8.73 -20.53 -3.44
C ARG A 140 8.29 -21.99 -3.37
N GLY A 141 8.86 -22.78 -2.45
CA GLY A 141 8.49 -24.18 -2.23
C GLY A 141 9.18 -25.19 -3.15
N TRP A 142 10.22 -24.79 -3.88
CA TRP A 142 11.03 -25.75 -4.65
C TRP A 142 12.04 -26.44 -3.73
N ASP A 143 12.18 -27.76 -3.90
CA ASP A 143 13.18 -28.55 -3.18
C ASP A 143 14.56 -28.33 -3.83
N LEU A 144 15.41 -27.57 -3.14
CA LEU A 144 16.73 -27.19 -3.61
C LEU A 144 17.64 -26.76 -2.45
N ASP A 145 18.91 -27.17 -2.51
CA ASP A 145 19.95 -26.71 -1.58
C ASP A 145 20.48 -25.29 -1.87
N VAL A 146 20.71 -24.51 -0.80
CA VAL A 146 21.27 -23.14 -0.86
C VAL A 146 22.76 -23.19 -0.53
N ASP A 147 23.52 -23.82 -1.41
CA ASP A 147 24.97 -24.05 -1.25
C ASP A 147 25.83 -23.01 -2.01
N GLY A 148 25.20 -22.18 -2.84
CA GLY A 148 25.86 -21.21 -3.70
C GLY A 148 26.56 -21.82 -4.91
N ALA A 149 26.20 -23.05 -5.31
CA ALA A 149 26.73 -23.74 -6.46
C ALA A 149 25.61 -24.20 -7.41
N TYR A 150 25.59 -23.61 -8.60
CA TYR A 150 24.64 -23.97 -9.64
C TYR A 150 25.10 -25.25 -10.32
N GLY A 151 24.67 -26.39 -9.77
CA GLY A 151 24.98 -27.74 -10.24
C GLY A 151 23.85 -28.40 -11.05
N PRO A 152 23.94 -29.71 -11.29
CA PRO A 152 22.90 -30.48 -11.99
C PRO A 152 21.50 -30.30 -11.40
N GLU A 153 21.39 -30.33 -10.07
CA GLU A 153 20.12 -30.17 -9.36
C GLU A 153 19.50 -28.78 -9.56
N SER A 154 20.30 -27.71 -9.41
CA SER A 154 19.86 -26.34 -9.71
C SER A 154 19.37 -26.19 -11.15
N ARG A 155 20.06 -26.82 -12.11
CA ARG A 155 19.62 -26.83 -13.51
C ARG A 155 18.27 -27.52 -13.66
N ASP A 156 18.07 -28.68 -13.04
CA ASP A 156 16.84 -29.45 -13.20
C ASP A 156 15.62 -28.76 -12.53
N VAL A 157 15.83 -28.10 -11.39
CA VAL A 157 14.84 -27.20 -10.75
C VAL A 157 14.55 -25.99 -11.64
N CYS A 158 15.57 -25.35 -12.20
CA CYS A 158 15.42 -24.22 -13.11
C CYS A 158 14.58 -24.58 -14.34
N ARG A 159 14.86 -25.72 -14.98
CA ARG A 159 14.06 -26.22 -16.11
C ARG A 159 12.59 -26.44 -15.73
N SER A 160 12.34 -26.99 -14.55
CA SER A 160 10.99 -27.22 -14.05
C SER A 160 10.25 -25.90 -13.81
N PHE A 161 10.93 -24.93 -13.22
CA PHE A 161 10.41 -23.58 -13.05
C PHE A 161 10.10 -22.91 -14.39
N GLN A 162 11.03 -22.94 -15.34
CA GLN A 162 10.85 -22.39 -16.69
C GLN A 162 9.63 -22.99 -17.40
N ARG A 163 9.42 -24.31 -17.30
CA ARG A 163 8.23 -24.98 -17.84
C ARG A 163 6.93 -24.48 -17.19
N VAL A 164 6.91 -24.31 -15.87
CA VAL A 164 5.74 -23.76 -15.15
C VAL A 164 5.44 -22.34 -15.61
N GLN A 165 6.48 -21.54 -15.90
CA GLN A 165 6.33 -20.17 -16.39
C GLN A 165 6.07 -20.06 -17.90
N GLY A 166 6.11 -21.17 -18.65
CA GLY A 166 5.87 -21.17 -20.10
C GLY A 166 6.96 -20.49 -20.91
N ILE A 167 8.22 -20.53 -20.44
CA ILE A 167 9.41 -20.05 -21.18
C ILE A 167 10.32 -21.21 -21.56
N ASP A 168 11.32 -20.95 -22.43
CA ASP A 168 12.30 -21.95 -22.85
C ASP A 168 13.01 -22.59 -21.63
N ASP A 169 13.01 -23.92 -21.57
CA ASP A 169 13.51 -24.70 -20.43
C ASP A 169 14.99 -25.11 -20.58
N ASP A 170 15.83 -24.15 -20.97
CA ASP A 170 17.26 -24.35 -21.20
C ASP A 170 18.07 -24.66 -19.92
N GLY A 171 17.46 -24.48 -18.75
CA GLY A 171 18.08 -24.71 -17.45
C GLY A 171 19.14 -23.66 -17.09
N ILE A 172 19.06 -22.47 -17.70
CA ILE A 172 19.96 -21.35 -17.46
C ILE A 172 19.18 -20.21 -16.80
N VAL A 173 19.71 -19.68 -15.70
CA VAL A 173 19.18 -18.47 -15.09
C VAL A 173 19.76 -17.26 -15.81
N GLY A 174 19.07 -16.83 -16.87
CA GLY A 174 19.27 -15.54 -17.54
C GLY A 174 18.36 -14.44 -16.98
N PRO A 175 18.40 -13.22 -17.54
CA PRO A 175 17.63 -12.09 -17.03
C PRO A 175 16.12 -12.33 -16.93
N VAL A 176 15.54 -13.10 -17.86
CA VAL A 176 14.11 -13.43 -17.87
C VAL A 176 13.78 -14.43 -16.77
N THR A 177 14.52 -15.54 -16.67
CA THR A 177 14.36 -16.55 -15.61
C THR A 177 14.54 -15.91 -14.24
N TRP A 178 15.59 -15.10 -14.07
CA TRP A 178 15.87 -14.36 -12.84
C TRP A 178 14.67 -13.50 -12.46
N ARG A 179 14.21 -12.61 -13.34
CA ARG A 179 13.06 -11.74 -13.06
C ARG A 179 11.82 -12.54 -12.61
N LEU A 180 11.49 -13.60 -13.34
CA LEU A 180 10.34 -14.45 -13.02
C LEU A 180 10.49 -15.16 -11.67
N THR A 181 11.70 -15.49 -11.23
CA THR A 181 11.92 -16.11 -9.93
C THR A 181 11.39 -15.24 -8.78
N TRP A 182 11.34 -13.92 -8.90
CA TRP A 182 10.67 -13.08 -7.90
C TRP A 182 9.25 -12.68 -8.29
N GLU A 183 9.02 -12.40 -9.57
CA GLU A 183 7.78 -11.76 -10.02
C GLU A 183 6.63 -12.73 -10.34
N ALA A 184 6.93 -14.00 -10.64
CA ALA A 184 5.88 -14.94 -10.99
C ALA A 184 5.01 -15.28 -9.76
N PRO A 185 3.66 -15.40 -9.92
CA PRO A 185 2.79 -15.90 -8.87
C PRO A 185 3.28 -17.25 -8.31
N THR A 186 3.18 -17.45 -7.01
CA THR A 186 3.35 -18.75 -6.37
C THR A 186 2.05 -19.54 -6.49
N SER A 187 2.11 -20.75 -7.03
CA SER A 187 0.97 -21.67 -7.11
C SER A 187 0.67 -22.35 -5.78
#